data_AF-A0A418EL79-F1
#
_entry.id   AF-A0A418EL79-F1
#
_cell.length_a   1.000
_cell.length_b   1.000
_cell.length_c   1.000
_cell.angle_alpha   90.00
_cell.angle_beta   90.00
_cell.angle_gamma   90.00
#
_symmetry.space_group_name_H-M   'P 1'
#
loop_
_entity.id
_entity.type
_entity.pdbx_description
1 polymer ?
#
loop_
_entity_poly.entity_id
_entity_poly.type
_entity_poly.pdbx_seq_one_letter_code
_entity_poly.pdbx_strand_id
1 'polypeptide(L)'
;AKMLDHITDTDLHLAADVAALDFIKHRLPPTPHMIRKCHLKDNQSLRLRYKAHCRIVLQDDSVTLFHSVTNCRQHHMGQCTCDEDDDEDEEEDDELPPAAAAISFPLGCAPVLLHLYAAGDTSIADMIAANVADEDSVRAVIFRLIAEDMVERSK
;
A
#
# COMPACT_ATOMS: atom_id res chain seq x y z
N ALA A 1 5.05 27.51 22.35
CA ALA A 1 4.17 28.23 21.40
C ALA A 1 4.89 28.55 20.08
N LYS A 2 6.11 29.11 20.08
CA LYS A 2 6.84 29.53 18.87
C LYS A 2 7.07 28.48 17.76
N MET A 3 6.95 27.18 18.06
CA MET A 3 7.20 26.11 17.06
C MET A 3 5.98 25.88 16.14
N LEU A 4 4.77 26.08 16.66
CA LEU A 4 3.53 25.86 15.90
C LEU A 4 3.36 26.90 14.78
N ASP A 5 3.93 28.09 14.96
CA ASP A 5 3.86 29.18 13.98
C ASP A 5 4.71 28.90 12.71
N HIS A 6 5.54 27.85 12.74
CA HIS A 6 6.43 27.46 11.64
C HIS A 6 6.10 26.09 11.04
N ILE A 7 5.11 25.39 11.56
CA ILE A 7 4.70 24.08 11.06
C ILE A 7 3.58 24.28 10.03
N THR A 8 3.82 23.86 8.81
CA THR A 8 2.79 23.84 7.76
C THR A 8 2.03 22.51 7.77
N ASP A 9 0.84 22.48 7.15
CA ASP A 9 0.11 21.23 6.94
C ASP A 9 0.92 20.22 6.10
N THR A 10 1.76 20.72 5.19
CA THR A 10 2.69 19.90 4.42
C THR A 10 3.70 19.20 5.32
N ASP A 11 4.29 19.92 6.28
CA ASP A 11 5.23 19.35 7.24
C ASP A 11 4.56 18.28 8.10
N LEU A 12 3.30 18.51 8.49
CA LEU A 12 2.50 17.54 9.25
C LEU A 12 2.22 16.27 8.43
N HIS A 13 1.82 16.41 7.16
CA HIS A 13 1.58 15.27 6.28
C HIS A 13 2.85 14.45 6.04
N LEU A 14 3.97 15.12 5.76
CA LEU A 14 5.26 14.46 5.54
C LEU A 14 5.73 13.73 6.80
N ALA A 15 5.64 14.36 7.97
CA ALA A 15 6.00 13.71 9.23
C ALA A 15 5.10 12.49 9.53
N ALA A 16 3.80 12.60 9.22
CA ALA A 16 2.87 11.49 9.37
C ALA A 16 3.18 10.33 8.42
N ASP A 17 3.56 10.62 7.17
CA ASP A 17 3.98 9.60 6.21
C ASP A 17 5.29 8.93 6.64
N VAL A 18 6.30 9.68 7.07
CA VAL A 18 7.56 9.12 7.58
C VAL A 18 7.32 8.18 8.75
N ALA A 19 6.52 8.60 9.74
CA ALA A 19 6.17 7.76 10.89
C ALA A 19 5.33 6.53 10.49
N ALA A 20 4.39 6.70 9.56
CA ALA A 20 3.56 5.58 9.08
C ALA A 20 4.37 4.56 8.29
N LEU A 21 5.34 5.01 7.48
CA LEU A 21 6.23 4.13 6.72
C LEU A 21 7.16 3.35 7.64
N ASP A 22 7.72 3.99 8.66
CA ASP A 22 8.49 3.31 9.70
C ASP A 22 7.65 2.21 10.39
N PHE A 23 6.41 2.53 10.73
CA PHE A 23 5.49 1.54 11.30
C PHE A 23 5.14 0.39 10.35
N ILE A 24 4.84 0.68 9.08
CA ILE A 24 4.50 -0.34 8.06
C ILE A 24 5.70 -1.25 7.78
N LYS A 25 6.91 -0.68 7.75
CA LYS A 25 8.15 -1.42 7.54
C LYS A 25 8.40 -2.45 8.64
N HIS A 26 8.21 -2.07 9.90
CA HIS A 26 8.62 -2.90 11.03
C HIS A 26 7.50 -3.74 11.65
N ARG A 27 6.24 -3.59 11.24
CA ARG A 27 5.13 -4.38 11.80
C ARG A 27 5.08 -5.82 11.27
N LEU A 28 4.43 -6.70 12.02
CA LEU A 28 4.16 -8.07 11.59
C LEU A 28 3.23 -8.10 10.36
N PRO A 29 3.38 -9.10 9.48
CA PRO A 29 2.40 -9.34 8.45
C PRO A 29 1.05 -9.76 9.07
N PRO A 30 -0.05 -9.56 8.32
CA PRO A 30 -1.37 -9.99 8.76
C PRO A 30 -1.40 -11.50 9.01
N THR A 31 -2.29 -11.95 9.88
CA THR A 31 -2.55 -13.38 10.06
C THR A 31 -3.10 -13.96 8.75
N PRO A 32 -2.59 -15.12 8.29
CA PRO A 32 -3.11 -15.78 7.11
C PRO A 32 -4.62 -16.03 7.25
N HIS A 33 -5.36 -15.67 6.23
CA HIS A 33 -6.79 -15.94 6.13
C HIS A 33 -7.14 -16.33 4.70
N MET A 34 -8.20 -17.12 4.55
CA MET A 34 -8.61 -17.63 3.24
C MET A 34 -8.98 -16.47 2.30
N ILE A 35 -8.31 -16.43 1.15
CA ILE A 35 -8.50 -15.37 0.14
C ILE A 35 -9.84 -15.59 -0.57
N ARG A 36 -10.69 -14.56 -0.59
CA ARG A 36 -11.86 -14.53 -1.47
C ARG A 36 -11.45 -13.97 -2.81
N LYS A 37 -10.95 -14.84 -3.68
CA LYS A 37 -10.44 -14.46 -5.00
C LYS A 37 -11.44 -13.56 -5.74
N CYS A 38 -10.93 -12.43 -6.22
CA CYS A 38 -11.65 -11.50 -7.06
C CYS A 38 -11.24 -11.71 -8.52
N HIS A 39 -12.16 -11.44 -9.45
CA HIS A 39 -11.85 -11.37 -10.87
C HIS A 39 -12.16 -9.96 -11.35
N LEU A 40 -11.55 -9.54 -12.46
CA LEU A 40 -11.85 -8.25 -13.05
C LEU A 40 -13.26 -8.30 -13.67
N LYS A 41 -14.27 -7.86 -12.91
CA LYS A 41 -15.68 -7.82 -13.31
C LYS A 41 -16.30 -6.54 -12.81
N ASP A 42 -17.00 -5.83 -13.70
CA ASP A 42 -17.44 -4.46 -13.41
C ASP A 42 -18.40 -4.38 -12.20
N ASN A 43 -19.35 -5.31 -12.09
CA ASN A 43 -20.35 -5.36 -11.01
C ASN A 43 -19.92 -6.19 -9.80
N GLN A 44 -18.68 -6.67 -9.74
CA GLN A 44 -18.22 -7.47 -8.61
C GLN A 44 -17.88 -6.55 -7.43
N SER A 45 -18.62 -6.72 -6.33
CA SER A 45 -18.27 -6.04 -5.08
C SER A 45 -16.93 -6.56 -4.55
N LEU A 46 -16.03 -5.62 -4.28
CA LEU A 46 -14.67 -5.84 -3.83
C LEU A 46 -14.33 -4.86 -2.70
N ARG A 47 -13.29 -5.21 -1.94
CA ARG A 47 -12.74 -4.38 -0.87
C ARG A 47 -11.23 -4.54 -0.75
N LEU A 48 -10.59 -3.54 -0.17
CA LEU A 48 -9.17 -3.61 0.18
C LEU A 48 -8.98 -4.58 1.36
N ARG A 49 -8.28 -5.69 1.11
CA ARG A 49 -8.17 -6.82 2.04
C ARG A 49 -7.43 -6.47 3.32
N TYR A 50 -6.27 -5.84 3.16
CA TYR A 50 -5.32 -5.58 4.24
C TYR A 50 -5.27 -4.10 4.59
N LYS A 51 -6.41 -3.40 4.55
CA LYS A 51 -6.48 -1.94 4.78
C LYS A 51 -5.67 -1.47 6.01
N ALA A 52 -5.77 -2.19 7.13
CA ALA A 52 -5.06 -1.84 8.36
C ALA A 52 -3.54 -2.06 8.31
N HIS A 53 -3.04 -2.73 7.27
CA HIS A 53 -1.63 -3.03 6.98
C HIS A 53 -1.12 -2.26 5.75
N CYS A 54 -1.87 -1.25 5.28
CA CYS A 54 -1.49 -0.43 4.14
C CYS A 54 -1.34 1.05 4.53
N ARG A 55 -0.46 1.76 3.83
CA ARG A 55 -0.34 3.23 3.86
C ARG A 55 -0.28 3.74 2.42
N ILE A 56 -1.10 4.74 2.11
CA ILE A 56 -1.01 5.48 0.85
C ILE A 56 -0.12 6.70 1.07
N VAL A 57 0.85 6.89 0.20
CA VAL A 57 1.72 8.09 0.17
C VAL A 57 1.60 8.71 -1.22
N LEU A 58 1.42 10.02 -1.26
CA LEU A 58 1.38 10.80 -2.50
C LEU A 58 2.74 11.46 -2.69
N GLN A 59 3.29 11.35 -3.89
CA GLN A 59 4.52 11.99 -4.33
C GLN A 59 4.21 12.88 -5.54
N ASP A 60 5.20 13.66 -6.00
CA ASP A 60 5.00 14.65 -7.06
C ASP A 60 4.39 14.06 -8.35
N ASP A 61 4.85 12.87 -8.77
CA ASP A 61 4.40 12.22 -10.01
C ASP A 61 3.70 10.86 -9.80
N SER A 62 3.65 10.38 -8.56
CA SER A 62 3.17 9.02 -8.28
C SER A 62 2.36 8.93 -6.99
N VAL A 63 1.58 7.86 -6.89
CA VAL A 63 0.91 7.44 -5.66
C VAL A 63 1.30 6.01 -5.36
N THR A 64 1.71 5.77 -4.11
CA THR A 64 2.24 4.46 -3.69
C THR A 64 1.44 3.90 -2.54
N LEU A 65 1.00 2.65 -2.70
CA LEU A 65 0.42 1.84 -1.64
C LEU A 65 1.51 0.97 -1.00
N PHE A 66 2.03 1.42 0.14
CA PHE A 66 2.93 0.63 0.97
C PHE A 66 2.14 -0.38 1.79
N HIS A 67 2.72 -1.57 2.02
CA HIS A 67 2.05 -2.61 2.79
C HIS A 67 3.02 -3.51 3.57
N SER A 68 2.52 -4.06 4.68
CA SER A 68 3.31 -4.98 5.51
C SER A 68 3.00 -6.46 5.25
N VAL A 69 2.31 -6.78 4.14
CA VAL A 69 1.74 -8.12 3.89
C VAL A 69 2.83 -9.19 3.73
N THR A 70 3.94 -8.82 3.13
CA THR A 70 5.10 -9.68 2.86
C THR A 70 6.20 -9.55 3.93
N ASN A 71 5.96 -8.81 5.01
CA ASN A 71 6.95 -8.66 6.08
C ASN A 71 7.24 -10.02 6.73
N CYS A 72 8.48 -10.19 7.21
CA CYS A 72 8.86 -11.39 7.93
C CYS A 72 8.24 -11.43 9.34
N ARG A 73 7.74 -12.61 9.74
CA ARG A 73 7.26 -12.86 11.11
C ARG A 73 8.37 -13.17 12.10
N GLN A 74 9.50 -13.71 11.62
CA GLN A 74 10.59 -14.18 12.46
C GLN A 74 11.51 -13.02 12.89
N HIS A 75 11.83 -12.12 11.96
CA HIS A 75 12.72 -10.97 12.19
C HIS A 75 11.92 -9.67 12.38
N HIS A 76 10.98 -9.68 13.35
CA HIS A 76 10.16 -8.50 13.67
C HIS A 76 11.05 -7.40 14.29
N MET A 77 10.98 -6.15 13.78
CA MET A 77 11.81 -4.99 14.20
C MET A 77 13.30 -5.01 13.76
N GLY A 78 13.69 -5.76 12.73
CA GLY A 78 15.07 -5.77 12.20
C GLY A 78 15.14 -5.95 10.68
N GLN A 79 16.35 -5.97 10.12
CA GLN A 79 16.60 -6.48 8.76
C GLN A 79 16.24 -7.97 8.73
N CYS A 80 15.41 -8.38 7.78
CA CYS A 80 15.13 -9.80 7.54
C CYS A 80 16.28 -10.35 6.69
N THR A 81 17.11 -11.20 7.28
CA THR A 81 18.18 -11.97 6.63
C THR A 81 17.65 -13.26 6.00
N CYS A 82 16.33 -13.32 5.76
CA CYS A 82 15.64 -14.54 5.37
C CYS A 82 15.84 -14.91 3.89
N ASP A 83 16.35 -13.95 3.11
CA ASP A 83 16.66 -14.05 1.68
C ASP A 83 18.19 -13.98 1.44
N GLU A 84 19.02 -14.21 2.45
CA GLU A 84 20.45 -14.51 2.24
C GLU A 84 20.56 -15.91 1.64
N ASP A 85 20.34 -16.00 0.32
CA ASP A 85 20.99 -17.03 -0.48
C ASP A 85 22.51 -16.82 -0.32
N ASP A 86 23.15 -17.90 0.09
CA ASP A 86 24.52 -18.09 0.56
C ASP A 86 25.56 -17.82 -0.54
N ASP A 87 25.73 -16.57 -0.97
CA ASP A 87 26.87 -16.13 -1.77
C ASP A 87 27.80 -15.26 -0.89
N GLU A 88 28.81 -15.92 -0.32
CA GLU A 88 29.96 -15.32 0.36
C GLU A 88 30.67 -14.30 -0.55
N ASP A 89 30.37 -13.01 -0.40
CA ASP A 89 31.31 -11.94 -0.74
C ASP A 89 31.21 -10.84 0.34
N GLU A 90 32.22 -10.81 1.20
CA GLU A 90 32.46 -9.75 2.18
C GLU A 90 32.77 -8.43 1.47
N GLU A 91 31.73 -7.62 1.19
CA GLU A 91 31.88 -6.18 1.07
C GLU A 91 30.94 -5.51 2.08
N GLU A 92 31.50 -4.65 2.95
CA GLU A 92 30.76 -3.76 3.86
C GLU A 92 29.90 -2.79 3.03
N ASP A 93 28.80 -3.27 2.46
CA ASP A 93 27.76 -2.40 1.95
C ASP A 93 26.96 -1.94 3.17
N ASP A 94 26.82 -0.62 3.34
CA ASP A 94 25.89 -0.02 4.30
C ASP A 94 24.49 -0.54 3.94
N GLU A 95 24.11 -1.73 4.44
CA GLU A 95 22.89 -2.42 4.07
C GLU A 95 21.71 -1.53 4.44
N LEU A 96 21.20 -0.81 3.44
CA LEU A 96 20.04 0.01 3.59
C LEU A 96 18.91 -0.90 4.09
N PRO A 97 18.31 -0.61 5.26
CA PRO A 97 17.32 -1.49 5.84
C PRO A 97 16.17 -1.67 4.84
N PRO A 98 15.60 -2.89 4.69
CA PRO A 98 14.73 -3.24 3.56
C PRO A 98 13.62 -2.22 3.36
N ALA A 99 13.43 -1.77 2.12
CA ALA A 99 12.35 -0.86 1.78
C ALA A 99 11.00 -1.54 2.08
N ALA A 100 10.03 -0.78 2.61
CA ALA A 100 8.68 -1.31 2.78
C ALA A 100 8.12 -1.73 1.41
N ALA A 101 7.48 -2.91 1.36
CA ALA A 101 6.88 -3.39 0.12
C ALA A 101 5.81 -2.41 -0.38
N ALA A 102 5.79 -2.18 -1.69
CA ALA A 102 5.11 -1.04 -2.29
C ALA A 102 4.54 -1.37 -3.67
N ILE A 103 3.37 -0.81 -3.98
CA ILE A 103 2.75 -0.83 -5.30
C ILE A 103 2.53 0.63 -5.74
N SER A 104 3.23 1.07 -6.78
CA SER A 104 3.17 2.44 -7.26
C SER A 104 2.35 2.60 -8.54
N PHE A 105 1.65 3.72 -8.65
CA PHE A 105 0.85 4.11 -9.80
C PHE A 105 1.13 5.57 -10.17
N PRO A 106 0.81 6.02 -11.40
CA PRO A 106 0.81 7.44 -11.74
C PRO A 106 -0.11 8.23 -10.79
N LEU A 107 0.22 9.49 -10.50
CA LEU A 107 -0.55 10.31 -9.55
C LEU A 107 -2.05 10.41 -9.89
N GLY A 108 -2.41 10.35 -11.18
CA GLY A 108 -3.81 10.33 -11.64
C GLY A 108 -4.65 9.16 -11.09
N CYS A 109 -4.02 8.08 -10.62
CA CYS A 109 -4.69 6.94 -9.99
C CYS A 109 -5.00 7.16 -8.50
N ALA A 110 -4.52 8.24 -7.88
CA ALA A 110 -4.68 8.50 -6.45
C ALA A 110 -6.16 8.50 -6.00
N PRO A 111 -7.12 9.09 -6.73
CA PRO A 111 -8.53 9.03 -6.36
C PRO A 111 -9.06 7.60 -6.20
N VAL A 112 -8.60 6.65 -7.04
CA VAL A 112 -9.03 5.25 -6.98
C VAL A 112 -8.53 4.59 -5.70
N LEU A 113 -7.26 4.76 -5.36
CA LEU A 113 -6.68 4.22 -4.12
C LEU A 113 -7.32 4.85 -2.88
N LEU A 114 -7.52 6.16 -2.87
CA LEU A 114 -8.17 6.86 -1.77
C LEU A 114 -9.63 6.42 -1.61
N HIS A 115 -10.35 6.24 -2.72
CA HIS A 115 -11.71 5.70 -2.69
C HIS A 115 -11.74 4.28 -2.12
N LEU A 116 -10.87 3.37 -2.58
CA LEU A 116 -10.78 2.00 -2.04
C LEU A 116 -10.37 1.96 -0.58
N TYR A 117 -9.51 2.89 -0.15
CA TYR A 117 -9.10 2.98 1.24
C TYR A 117 -10.23 3.52 2.12
N ALA A 118 -11.02 4.48 1.65
CA ALA A 118 -12.13 5.05 2.40
C ALA A 118 -13.36 4.12 2.40
N ALA A 119 -13.72 3.60 1.23
CA ALA A 119 -14.87 2.73 1.02
C ALA A 119 -14.66 1.38 1.73
N GLY A 120 -15.73 0.86 2.34
CA GLY A 120 -15.73 -0.51 2.86
C GLY A 120 -15.81 -1.49 1.70
N ASP A 121 -16.93 -1.46 0.99
CA ASP A 121 -17.20 -2.29 -0.17
C ASP A 121 -17.54 -1.39 -1.37
N THR A 122 -17.02 -1.70 -2.55
CA THR A 122 -17.27 -0.95 -3.79
C THR A 122 -17.16 -1.87 -5.02
N SER A 123 -17.43 -1.38 -6.22
CA SER A 123 -17.23 -2.09 -7.48
C SER A 123 -16.64 -1.17 -8.54
N ILE A 124 -16.11 -1.74 -9.63
CA ILE A 124 -15.61 -0.95 -10.76
C ILE A 124 -16.74 -0.10 -11.36
N ALA A 125 -17.94 -0.67 -11.51
CA ALA A 125 -19.12 0.05 -11.97
C ALA A 125 -19.46 1.24 -11.06
N ASP A 126 -19.39 1.07 -9.74
CA ASP A 126 -19.65 2.16 -8.79
C ASP A 126 -18.60 3.27 -8.90
N MET A 127 -17.32 2.91 -9.04
CA MET A 127 -16.23 3.88 -9.20
C MET A 127 -16.33 4.66 -10.51
N ILE A 128 -16.73 4.01 -11.61
CA ILE A 128 -16.99 4.67 -12.90
C ILE A 128 -18.22 5.58 -12.79
N ALA A 129 -19.32 5.10 -12.21
CA ALA A 129 -20.55 5.88 -12.05
C ALA A 129 -20.35 7.11 -11.14
N ALA A 130 -19.52 6.99 -10.11
CA ALA A 130 -19.13 8.09 -9.23
C ALA A 130 -18.03 9.01 -9.82
N ASN A 131 -17.55 8.72 -11.04
CA ASN A 131 -16.50 9.47 -11.72
C ASN A 131 -15.24 9.66 -10.84
N VAL A 132 -14.81 8.57 -10.18
CA VAL A 132 -13.65 8.60 -9.27
C VAL A 132 -12.36 8.92 -10.02
N ALA A 133 -12.16 8.30 -11.18
CA ALA A 133 -11.07 8.54 -12.12
C ALA A 133 -11.52 8.09 -13.52
N ASP A 134 -10.65 8.25 -14.53
CA ASP A 134 -10.91 7.67 -15.84
C ASP A 134 -11.00 6.13 -15.78
N GLU A 135 -11.75 5.57 -16.72
CA GLU A 135 -12.10 4.15 -16.74
C GLU A 135 -10.86 3.24 -16.83
N ASP A 136 -9.83 3.68 -17.56
CA ASP A 136 -8.58 2.94 -17.71
C ASP A 136 -7.79 2.92 -16.40
N SER A 137 -7.70 4.05 -15.70
CA SER A 137 -7.08 4.15 -14.37
C SER A 137 -7.79 3.27 -13.34
N VAL A 138 -9.13 3.28 -13.31
CA VAL A 138 -9.90 2.41 -12.40
C VAL A 138 -9.57 0.94 -12.66
N ARG A 139 -9.62 0.51 -13.93
CA ARG A 139 -9.35 -0.89 -14.27
C ARG A 139 -7.89 -1.28 -14.05
N ALA A 140 -6.94 -0.41 -14.36
CA ALA A 140 -5.51 -0.65 -14.17
C ALA A 140 -5.17 -0.86 -12.69
N VAL A 141 -5.67 0.01 -11.80
CA VAL A 141 -5.48 -0.11 -10.35
C VAL A 141 -6.08 -1.40 -9.83
N ILE A 142 -7.34 -1.68 -10.15
CA ILE A 142 -8.02 -2.90 -9.66
C ILE A 142 -7.35 -4.16 -10.19
N PHE A 143 -6.97 -4.19 -11.47
CA PHE A 143 -6.25 -5.31 -12.05
C PHE A 143 -4.92 -5.57 -11.33
N ARG A 144 -4.13 -4.53 -11.08
CA ARG A 144 -2.86 -4.67 -10.36
C ARG A 144 -3.07 -5.15 -8.93
N LEU A 145 -4.04 -4.58 -8.20
CA LEU A 145 -4.33 -5.02 -6.83
C LEU A 145 -4.86 -6.45 -6.75
N ILE A 146 -5.56 -6.95 -7.78
CA ILE A 146 -5.96 -8.36 -7.87
C ILE A 146 -4.73 -9.24 -8.06
N ALA A 147 -3.81 -8.85 -8.96
CA ALA A 147 -2.59 -9.61 -9.22
C ALA A 147 -1.69 -9.74 -7.97
N GLU A 148 -1.69 -8.73 -7.11
CA GLU A 148 -0.92 -8.67 -5.86
C GLU A 148 -1.71 -9.21 -4.64
N ASP A 149 -2.90 -9.80 -4.84
CA ASP A 149 -3.77 -10.31 -3.77
C ASP A 149 -4.15 -9.26 -2.68
N MET A 150 -4.18 -7.98 -3.06
CA MET A 150 -4.46 -6.83 -2.19
C MET A 150 -5.94 -6.46 -2.10
N VAL A 151 -6.76 -6.92 -3.05
CA VAL A 151 -8.22 -6.80 -3.02
C VAL A 151 -8.88 -8.17 -2.99
N GLU A 152 -10.05 -8.23 -2.38
CA GLU A 152 -10.85 -9.46 -2.31
C GLU A 152 -12.32 -9.19 -2.59
N ARG A 153 -13.04 -10.23 -2.99
CA ARG A 153 -14.49 -10.18 -3.17
C ARG A 153 -15.17 -9.91 -1.82
N SER A 154 -16.06 -8.91 -1.76
CA SER A 154 -16.87 -8.68 -0.56
C SER A 154 -17.89 -9.81 -0.33
N LYS A 155 -18.49 -9.83 0.86
CA LYS A 155 -19.40 -10.91 1.33
C LYS A 155 -20.74 -10.89 0.62
#